data_AF-A0A534SRH5-F1
#
_entry.id   AF-A0A534SRH5-F1
#
_cell.length_a   1.000
_cell.length_b   1.000
_cell.length_c   1.000
_cell.angle_alpha   90.00
_cell.angle_beta   90.00
_cell.angle_gamma   90.00
#
_symmetry.space_group_name_H-M   'P 1'
#
loop_
_entity.id
_entity.type
_entity.pdbx_description
1 polymer ?
#
loop_
_entity_poly.entity_id
_entity_poly.type
_entity_poly.pdbx_seq_one_letter_code
_entity_poly.pdbx_strand_id
1 'polypeptide(L)' 'MPASSNAHLAAQCSICGTILSGALGVVYRTFGIRRSPRNPNICTRCSTHVEEGRMVEITVLFADL' A
#
# COMPACT_ATOMS: atom_id res chain seq x y z
N MET A 1 -2.04 0.15 26.51
CA MET A 1 -2.47 0.29 25.10
C MET A 1 -1.28 -0.13 24.22
N PRO A 2 -1.44 -1.01 23.22
CA PRO A 2 -0.33 -1.83 22.72
C PRO A 2 0.61 -1.08 21.75
N ALA A 3 1.91 -1.33 21.97
CA ALA A 3 3.07 -1.30 21.08
C ALA A 3 3.02 -0.44 19.78
N SER A 4 3.58 0.77 19.85
CA SER A 4 4.14 1.45 18.66
C SER A 4 5.55 0.94 18.41
N SER A 5 5.66 -0.21 17.75
CA SER A 5 6.90 -0.63 17.10
C SER A 5 7.22 0.36 15.98
N ASN A 6 8.36 1.04 16.15
CA ASN A 6 8.92 2.10 15.32
C ASN A 6 9.43 1.55 13.98
N ALA A 7 8.62 0.79 13.26
CA ALA A 7 8.79 0.63 11.83
C ALA A 7 8.37 1.98 11.22
N HIS A 8 9.23 2.57 10.39
CA HIS A 8 9.00 3.88 9.77
C HIS A 8 7.88 3.77 8.73
N LEU A 9 6.63 3.61 9.20
CA LEU A 9 5.47 3.48 8.34
C LEU A 9 5.27 4.79 7.60
N ALA A 10 5.15 4.72 6.28
CA ALA A 10 4.94 5.90 5.46
C ALA A 10 3.76 6.75 6.01
N ALA A 11 4.02 8.05 6.08
CA ALA A 11 3.01 9.02 6.53
C ALA A 11 1.86 9.14 5.52
N GLN A 12 2.13 8.82 4.25
CA GLN A 12 1.20 8.88 3.13
C GLN A 12 1.32 7.63 2.25
N CYS A 13 0.26 7.33 1.51
CA CYS A 13 0.28 6.27 0.51
C CYS A 13 1.22 6.67 -0.63
N SER A 14 2.14 5.77 -1.01
CA SER A 14 3.08 6.01 -2.12
C SER A 14 2.45 6.04 -3.52
N ILE A 15 1.18 5.62 -3.66
CA ILE A 15 0.48 5.57 -4.96
C ILE A 15 -0.45 6.77 -5.13
N CYS A 16 -1.38 6.98 -4.19
CA CYS A 16 -2.40 8.04 -4.30
C CYS A 16 -2.16 9.25 -3.38
N GLY A 17 -1.10 9.25 -2.55
CA GLY A 17 -0.77 10.36 -1.66
C GLY A 17 -1.67 10.52 -0.42
N THR A 18 -2.65 9.64 -0.21
CA THR A 18 -3.54 9.72 0.95
C THR A 18 -2.77 9.65 2.26
N ILE A 19 -3.03 10.56 3.20
CA ILE A 19 -2.35 10.59 4.49
C ILE A 19 -2.86 9.43 5.37
N LEU A 20 -1.92 8.60 5.84
CA LEU A 20 -2.18 7.39 6.64
C LEU A 20 -1.80 7.57 8.12
N SER A 21 -1.07 8.63 8.46
CA SER A 21 -0.66 8.98 9.83
C SER A 21 -1.30 10.28 10.33
N GLY A 22 -1.28 10.50 11.65
CA GLY A 22 -1.82 11.72 12.26
C GLY A 22 -3.36 11.83 12.20
N ALA A 23 -3.88 13.02 12.50
CA ALA A 23 -5.32 13.30 12.59
C ALA A 23 -6.05 13.08 11.25
N LEU A 24 -5.46 13.53 10.14
CA LEU A 24 -5.96 13.26 8.78
C LEU A 24 -6.06 11.76 8.50
N GLY A 25 -5.08 10.97 8.92
CA GLY A 25 -5.13 9.52 8.80
C GLY A 25 -6.24 8.86 9.62
N VAL A 26 -6.77 9.50 10.67
CA VAL A 26 -7.95 9.00 11.39
C VAL A 26 -9.22 9.26 10.58
N VAL A 27 -9.33 10.44 9.97
CA VAL A 27 -10.45 10.77 9.06
C VAL A 27 -10.50 9.80 7.89
N TYR A 28 -9.39 9.57 7.20
CA TYR A 28 -9.38 8.60 6.09
C TYR A 28 -9.74 7.17 6.55
N ARG A 29 -9.41 6.80 7.79
CA ARG A 29 -9.80 5.51 8.38
C ARG A 29 -11.30 5.38 8.64
N THR A 30 -12.01 6.47 8.96
CA THR A 30 -13.49 6.44 9.09
C THR A 30 -14.17 6.31 7.73
N PHE A 31 -13.57 6.83 6.66
CA PHE A 31 -13.99 6.59 5.27
C PHE A 31 -13.56 5.22 4.71
N GLY A 32 -13.01 4.32 5.53
CA GLY A 32 -12.63 2.95 5.13
C GLY A 32 -11.24 2.82 4.50
N ILE A 33 -10.47 3.90 4.41
CA ILE A 33 -9.09 3.87 3.90
C ILE A 33 -8.14 3.53 5.06
N ARG A 34 -7.59 2.32 5.05
CA ARG A 34 -6.65 1.82 6.05
C ARG A 34 -5.30 1.48 5.41
N ARG A 35 -4.30 1.12 6.21
CA ARG A 35 -3.04 0.58 5.69
C ARG A 35 -3.25 -0.84 5.19
N SER A 36 -2.63 -1.20 4.08
CA SER A 36 -2.70 -2.56 3.55
C SER A 36 -1.91 -3.53 4.44
N PRO A 37 -2.42 -4.75 4.71
CA PRO A 37 -1.71 -5.74 5.52
C PRO A 37 -0.47 -6.32 4.84
N ARG A 38 -0.37 -6.28 3.50
CA ARG A 38 0.82 -6.75 2.77
C ARG A 38 1.92 -5.70 2.64
N ASN A 39 1.54 -4.43 2.52
CA ASN A 39 2.50 -3.33 2.41
C ASN A 39 1.99 -2.10 3.18
N PRO A 40 2.59 -1.76 4.33
CA PRO A 40 2.11 -0.66 5.17
C PRO A 40 2.39 0.73 4.59
N ASN A 41 3.09 0.80 3.44
CA ASN A 41 3.35 2.05 2.71
C ASN A 41 2.23 2.44 1.73
N ILE A 42 1.24 1.56 1.52
CA ILE A 42 0.08 1.81 0.64
C ILE A 42 -1.25 1.69 1.39
N CYS A 43 -2.26 2.38 0.90
CA CYS A 43 -3.61 2.30 1.43
C CYS A 43 -4.34 1.05 0.92
N THR A 44 -5.40 0.63 1.62
CA THR A 44 -6.22 -0.53 1.26
C THR A 44 -6.82 -0.42 -0.14
N ARG A 45 -7.22 0.79 -0.56
CA ARG A 45 -7.73 1.04 -1.93
C ARG A 45 -6.68 0.74 -3.00
N CYS A 46 -5.49 1.31 -2.86
CA CYS A 46 -4.42 1.09 -3.82
C CYS A 46 -3.89 -0.35 -3.77
N SER A 47 -3.90 -1.00 -2.60
CA SER A 47 -3.54 -2.41 -2.55
C SER A 47 -4.52 -3.31 -3.31
N THR A 48 -5.82 -3.02 -3.29
CA THR A 48 -6.80 -3.74 -4.11
C THR A 48 -6.50 -3.56 -5.60
N HIS A 49 -6.18 -2.34 -6.05
CA HIS A 49 -5.78 -2.10 -7.44
C HIS A 49 -4.48 -2.83 -7.83
N VAL A 50 -3.49 -2.91 -6.93
CA VAL A 50 -2.26 -3.69 -7.16
C VAL A 50 -2.53 -5.20 -7.18
N GLU A 51 -3.47 -5.69 -6.38
CA GLU A 51 -3.87 -7.10 -6.42
C GLU A 51 -4.63 -7.45 -7.71
N GLU A 52 -5.50 -6.57 -8.20
CA GLU A 52 -6.12 -6.70 -9.53
C GLU A 52 -5.08 -6.64 -10.65
N GLY A 53 -4.06 -5.80 -10.47
CA GLY A 53 -2.93 -5.64 -11.37
C GLY A 53 -1.76 -6.57 -11.06
N ARG A 54 -1.95 -7.74 -10.41
CA ARG A 54 -0.87 -8.75 -10.29
C ARG A 54 -0.59 -9.31 -11.68
N MET A 55 0.19 -8.51 -12.40
CA MET A 55 0.69 -8.71 -13.74
C MET A 55 1.44 -10.02 -13.78
N VAL A 56 0.98 -10.85 -14.71
CA VAL A 56 1.65 -12.04 -15.22
C VAL A 56 3.12 -11.70 -15.44
N GLU A 57 4.01 -12.45 -14.81
CA GLU A 57 5.45 -12.36 -15.03
C GLU A 57 5.73 -12.86 -16.46
N ILE A 58 5.74 -11.96 -17.45
CA ILE A 58 6.07 -12.33 -18.84
C ILE A 58 7.59 -12.35 -18.95
N THR A 59 8.17 -13.54 -18.87
CA THR A 59 9.60 -13.75 -19.14
C THR A 59 9.78 -13.97 -20.63
N VAL A 60 10.45 -13.03 -21.32
CA VAL A 60 10.81 -13.18 -22.74
C VAL A 60 12.18 -13.86 -22.81
N LEU A 61 12.20 -15.10 -23.32
CA LEU A 61 13.43 -15.85 -23.60
C LEU A 61 13.81 -15.66 -25.07
N PHE A 62 15.00 -15.11 -25.31
CA PHE A 62 15.60 -15.07 -26.64
C PHE A 62 16.41 -16.36 -26.84
N ALA A 63 16.03 -17.18 -27.81
CA ALA A 63 16.88 -18.25 -28.32
C ALA A 63 17.68 -17.67 -29.50
N ASP A 64 19.00 -17.66 -29.37
CA ASP A 64 19.96 -17.25 -30.40
C ASP A 64 19.90 -18.27 -31.56
N LEU A 65 19.77 -17.76 -32.81
CA LEU A 65 19.69 -18.54 -34.06
C LEU A 65 21.03 -18.49 -34.80
#